data_AF-A0A946X143-F1
#
_entry.id   AF-A0A946X143-F1
#
_cell.length_a   1.000
_cell.length_b   1.000
_cell.length_c   1.000
_cell.angle_alpha   90.00
_cell.angle_beta   90.00
_cell.angle_gamma   90.00
#
_symmetry.space_group_name_H-M   'P 1'
#
loop_
_entity.id
_entity.type
_entity.pdbx_description
1 polymer ?
#
loop_
_entity_poly.entity_id
_entity_poly.type
_entity_poly.pdbx_seq_one_letter_code
_entity_poly.pdbx_strand_id
1 'polypeptide(L)'
;MALKCPMCSASVAYVKGDPLPPAFPFCGERCKMLDLDNWFSERYVVGRELSDEEQATADVTDMSHDDLVGLVRELQERLGEKVELDDDDGGIEV
;
A
#
# COMPACT_ATOMS: atom_id res chain seq x y z
N MET A 1 10.85 26.32 -21.34
CA MET A 1 9.44 25.89 -21.22
C MET A 1 8.96 26.17 -19.81
N ALA A 2 7.64 26.18 -19.59
CA ALA A 2 7.07 26.39 -18.26
C ALA A 2 5.87 25.44 -18.06
N LEU A 3 5.77 24.85 -16.88
CA LEU A 3 4.60 24.08 -16.45
C LEU A 3 3.99 24.67 -15.17
N LYS A 4 2.80 24.21 -14.82
CA LYS A 4 2.11 24.63 -13.59
C LYS A 4 2.41 23.64 -12.47
N CYS A 5 2.85 24.15 -11.32
CA CYS A 5 3.01 23.36 -10.10
C CYS A 5 1.65 22.72 -9.75
N PRO A 6 1.56 21.39 -9.61
CA PRO A 6 0.29 20.70 -9.38
C PRO A 6 -0.36 21.08 -8.03
N MET A 7 0.43 21.53 -7.06
CA MET A 7 -0.05 21.86 -5.71
C MET A 7 -0.56 23.29 -5.54
N CYS A 8 -0.01 24.26 -6.29
CA CYS A 8 -0.31 25.69 -6.08
C CYS A 8 -0.46 26.50 -7.37
N SER A 9 -0.33 25.87 -8.54
CA SER A 9 -0.42 26.49 -9.87
C SER A 9 0.62 27.58 -10.16
N ALA A 10 1.68 27.70 -9.35
CA ALA A 10 2.83 28.55 -9.65
C ALA A 10 3.54 28.08 -10.94
N SER A 11 4.15 29.01 -11.69
CA SER A 11 4.90 28.68 -12.90
C SER A 11 6.26 28.07 -12.55
N VAL A 12 6.57 26.91 -13.12
CA VAL A 12 7.84 26.20 -12.96
C VAL A 12 8.57 26.22 -14.30
N ALA A 13 9.63 27.03 -14.38
CA ALA A 13 10.45 27.14 -15.58
C ALA A 13 11.45 25.97 -15.65
N TYR A 14 11.62 25.42 -16.85
CA TYR A 14 12.64 24.41 -17.14
C TYR A 14 13.10 24.52 -18.61
N VAL A 15 14.32 24.10 -18.90
CA VAL A 15 14.89 24.11 -20.25
C VAL A 15 14.97 22.66 -20.75
N LYS A 16 14.51 22.42 -21.98
CA LYS A 16 14.57 21.07 -22.56
C LYS A 16 16.02 20.73 -22.87
N GLY A 17 16.51 19.62 -22.33
CA GLY A 17 17.89 19.17 -22.51
C GLY A 17 18.83 19.52 -21.34
N ASP A 18 18.40 20.42 -20.44
CA ASP A 18 19.12 20.72 -19.21
C ASP A 18 18.61 19.85 -18.05
N PRO A 19 19.39 19.72 -16.95
CA PRO A 19 18.90 19.13 -15.71
C PRO A 19 17.66 19.83 -15.19
N LEU A 20 16.68 19.05 -14.72
CA LEU A 20 15.44 19.58 -14.15
C LEU A 20 15.71 20.25 -12.79
N PRO A 21 14.89 21.25 -12.40
CA PRO A 21 14.94 21.82 -11.05
C PRO A 21 14.79 20.73 -9.97
N PRO A 22 15.47 20.82 -8.81
CA PRO A 22 15.50 19.76 -7.80
C PRO A 22 14.12 19.28 -7.31
N ALA A 23 13.15 20.19 -7.24
CA ALA A 23 11.80 19.90 -6.79
C ALA A 23 10.80 19.78 -7.96
N PHE A 24 11.24 19.70 -9.21
CA PHE A 24 10.35 19.54 -10.36
C PHE A 24 9.47 18.29 -10.20
N PRO A 25 8.15 18.33 -10.52
CA PRO A 25 7.41 19.41 -11.19
C PRO A 25 6.83 20.49 -10.24
N PHE A 26 7.23 20.50 -8.97
CA PHE A 26 6.78 21.48 -7.99
C PHE A 26 7.60 22.77 -8.06
N CYS A 27 7.02 23.87 -7.57
CA CYS A 27 7.72 25.14 -7.50
C CYS A 27 8.77 25.22 -6.38
N GLY A 28 8.88 24.18 -5.53
CA GLY A 28 9.82 24.10 -4.41
C GLY A 28 9.46 23.02 -3.39
N GLU A 29 10.32 22.84 -2.39
CA GLU A 29 10.24 21.72 -1.42
C GLU A 29 8.92 21.69 -0.65
N ARG A 30 8.38 22.86 -0.26
CA ARG A 30 7.08 22.93 0.43
C ARG A 30 5.96 22.25 -0.35
N CYS A 31 5.87 22.50 -1.66
CA CYS A 31 4.81 21.91 -2.48
C CYS A 31 5.03 20.41 -2.68
N LYS A 32 6.28 19.97 -2.84
CA LYS A 32 6.62 18.54 -2.88
C LYS A 32 6.18 17.80 -1.60
N MET A 33 6.46 18.38 -0.43
CA MET A 33 6.09 17.80 0.86
C MET A 33 4.57 17.73 1.06
N LEU A 34 3.82 18.75 0.63
CA LEU A 34 2.37 18.73 0.70
C LEU A 34 1.75 17.68 -0.22
N ASP A 35 2.34 17.45 -1.40
CA ASP A 35 1.89 16.38 -2.30
C ASP A 35 2.09 15.00 -1.65
N LEU A 36 3.25 14.77 -1.04
CA LEU A 36 3.54 13.55 -0.29
C LEU A 36 2.58 13.35 0.90
N ASP A 37 2.26 14.40 1.64
CA ASP A 37 1.29 14.36 2.73
C ASP A 37 -0.11 13.94 2.25
N ASN A 38 -0.53 14.42 1.07
CA ASN A 38 -1.81 14.02 0.48
C ASN A 38 -1.87 12.53 0.14
N TRP A 39 -0.75 11.92 -0.28
CA TRP A 39 -0.66 10.47 -0.49
C TRP A 39 -0.73 9.71 0.83
N PHE A 40 0.06 10.11 1.83
CA PHE A 40 0.08 9.43 3.13
C PHE A 40 -1.21 9.59 3.92
N SER A 41 -1.90 10.72 3.75
CA SER A 41 -3.19 10.98 4.38
C SER A 41 -4.37 10.43 3.57
N GLU A 42 -4.13 9.61 2.55
CA GLU A 42 -5.15 9.01 1.68
C GLU A 42 -6.13 10.04 1.08
N ARG A 43 -5.68 11.28 0.89
CA ARG A 43 -6.48 12.32 0.21
C ARG A 43 -6.50 12.10 -1.30
N TYR A 44 -5.46 11.46 -1.82
CA TYR A 44 -5.41 10.97 -3.19
C TYR A 44 -5.73 9.47 -3.20
N VAL A 45 -6.91 9.14 -3.71
CA VAL A 45 -7.39 7.77 -3.86
C VAL A 45 -7.66 7.52 -5.34
N VAL A 46 -7.11 6.43 -5.87
CA VAL A 46 -7.45 5.95 -7.21
C VAL A 46 -8.67 5.04 -7.08
N GLY A 47 -9.85 5.65 -7.11
CA GLY A 47 -11.11 4.92 -7.02
C GLY A 47 -11.48 4.23 -8.33
N ARG A 48 -11.76 2.93 -8.26
CA ARG A 48 -12.54 2.19 -9.25
C ARG A 48 -13.33 1.11 -8.55
N GLU A 49 -14.39 0.64 -9.18
CA GLU A 49 -15.09 -0.57 -8.74
C GLU A 49 -14.14 -1.77 -8.82
N LEU A 50 -14.17 -2.61 -7.79
CA LEU A 50 -13.46 -3.89 -7.79
C LEU A 50 -14.25 -4.88 -8.63
N SER A 51 -13.55 -5.78 -9.34
CA SER A 51 -14.22 -6.97 -9.87
C SER A 51 -14.65 -7.88 -8.72
N ASP A 52 -15.57 -8.81 -8.97
CA ASP A 52 -16.00 -9.78 -7.96
C ASP A 52 -14.80 -10.58 -7.39
N GLU A 53 -13.82 -10.92 -8.22
CA GLU A 53 -12.59 -11.63 -7.81
C GLU A 53 -11.69 -10.76 -6.92
N GLU A 54 -11.58 -9.47 -7.23
CA GLU A 54 -10.80 -8.51 -6.43
C GLU A 54 -11.48 -8.20 -5.11
N GLN A 55 -12.82 -8.09 -5.10
CA GLN A 55 -13.60 -7.92 -3.88
C GLN A 55 -13.44 -9.14 -2.96
N ALA A 56 -13.55 -10.36 -3.50
CA ALA A 56 -13.33 -11.58 -2.72
C ALA A 56 -11.93 -11.65 -2.10
N THR A 57 -10.92 -11.12 -2.79
CA THR A 57 -9.55 -11.04 -2.26
C THR A 57 -9.46 -9.98 -1.15
N ALA A 58 -10.02 -8.79 -1.38
CA ALA A 58 -10.03 -7.69 -0.41
C ALA A 58 -10.73 -8.10 0.91
N ASP A 59 -11.87 -8.78 0.80
CA ASP A 59 -12.64 -9.26 1.95
C ASP A 59 -11.82 -10.20 2.85
N VAL A 60 -10.93 -11.02 2.27
CA VAL A 60 -10.05 -11.91 3.03
C VAL A 60 -8.84 -11.16 3.62
N THR A 61 -8.26 -10.21 2.87
CA THR A 61 -7.07 -9.47 3.34
C THR A 61 -7.37 -8.48 4.46
N ASP A 62 -8.60 -7.94 4.51
CA ASP A 62 -9.04 -7.01 5.55
C ASP A 62 -9.55 -7.73 6.82
N MET A 63 -9.51 -9.06 6.86
CA MET A 63 -9.86 -9.82 8.05
C MET A 63 -8.86 -9.55 9.17
N SER A 64 -9.37 -9.38 10.39
CA SER A 64 -8.48 -9.31 11.55
C SER A 64 -7.74 -10.63 11.75
N HIS A 65 -6.61 -10.58 12.45
CA HIS A 65 -5.86 -11.79 12.79
C HIS A 65 -6.72 -12.82 13.52
N ASP A 66 -7.56 -12.37 14.45
CA ASP A 66 -8.44 -13.24 15.23
C ASP A 66 -9.51 -13.90 14.34
N ASP A 67 -10.07 -13.14 13.39
CA ASP A 67 -11.04 -13.67 12.42
C ASP A 67 -10.40 -14.70 11.48
N LEU A 68 -9.17 -14.43 11.01
CA LEU A 68 -8.41 -15.38 10.17
C LEU A 68 -8.09 -16.67 10.93
N VAL A 69 -7.65 -16.58 12.18
CA VAL A 69 -7.38 -17.75 13.03
C VAL A 69 -8.66 -18.56 13.27
N GLY A 70 -9.80 -17.89 13.49
CA GLY A 70 -11.11 -18.54 13.61
C GLY A 70 -11.50 -19.30 12.35
N LEU A 71 -11.37 -18.65 11.18
CA LEU A 71 -11.70 -19.26 9.89
C LEU A 71 -10.82 -20.50 9.61
N VAL A 72 -9.52 -20.41 9.86
CA VAL A 72 -8.59 -21.54 9.66
C VAL A 72 -8.97 -22.74 10.53
N ARG A 73 -9.32 -22.51 11.81
CA ARG A 73 -9.76 -23.57 12.73
C ARG A 73 -11.03 -24.27 12.21
N GLU A 74 -12.03 -23.49 11.78
CA GLU A 74 -13.27 -24.05 11.23
C GLU A 74 -12.99 -24.91 9.98
N LEU A 75 -12.11 -24.44 9.09
CA LEU A 75 -11.75 -25.18 7.88
C LEU A 75 -11.01 -26.49 8.20
N GLN A 76 -10.09 -26.49 9.15
CA GLN A 76 -9.37 -27.69 9.60
C GLN A 76 -10.33 -28.74 10.17
N GLU A 77 -11.31 -28.33 10.99
CA GLU A 77 -12.35 -29.21 11.51
C GLU A 77 -13.21 -29.81 10.39
N ARG A 78 -13.59 -29.00 9.40
CA ARG A 78 -14.40 -29.43 8.24
C ARG A 78 -13.65 -30.39 7.33
N LEU A 79 -12.35 -30.19 7.16
CA LEU A 79 -11.49 -31.05 6.34
C LEU A 79 -11.02 -32.31 7.09
N GLY A 80 -11.22 -32.38 8.42
CA GLY A 80 -10.77 -33.50 9.24
C GLY A 80 -9.23 -33.55 9.40
N GLU A 81 -8.54 -32.46 9.09
CA GLU A 81 -7.09 -32.35 9.14
C GLU A 81 -6.72 -31.83 10.54
N LYS A 82 -6.50 -32.76 11.49
CA LYS A 82 -5.86 -32.40 12.75
C LYS A 82 -4.41 -32.01 12.43
N VAL A 83 -4.07 -30.74 12.63
CA VAL A 83 -2.67 -30.35 12.74
C VAL A 83 -2.13 -30.99 14.01
N GLU A 84 -1.42 -32.11 13.87
CA GLU A 84 -0.52 -32.57 14.91
C GLU A 84 0.67 -31.61 14.88
N LEU A 85 0.76 -30.76 15.89
CA LEU A 85 2.00 -30.06 16.17
C LEU A 85 2.97 -31.13 16.64
N ASP A 86 3.87 -31.56 15.77
CA ASP A 86 5.03 -32.34 16.20
C ASP A 86 5.82 -31.44 17.15
N ASP A 87 5.68 -31.70 18.45
CA ASP A 87 6.57 -31.19 19.49
C ASP A 87 7.96 -31.85 19.33
N ASP A 88 8.54 -31.84 18.12
CA ASP A 88 9.97 -32.13 17.97
C ASP A 88 10.70 -30.87 18.45
N ASP A 89 11.00 -30.90 19.74
CA ASP A 89 12.05 -30.12 20.37
C ASP A 89 13.39 -30.54 19.78
N GLY A 90 13.59 -30.26 18.49
CA GLY A 90 14.88 -30.26 17.82
C GLY A 90 15.72 -29.12 18.39
N GLY A 91 16.13 -29.29 19.65
CA GLY A 91 17.08 -28.45 20.34
C GLY A 91 18.30 -28.29 19.45
N ILE A 92 18.53 -27.05 19.01
CA ILE A 92 19.81 -26.68 18.43
C ILE A 92 20.79 -26.66 19.61
N GLU A 93 21.45 -27.79 19.85
CA GLU A 93 22.67 -27.80 20.65
C GLU A 93 23.72 -27.00 19.88
N VAL A 94 24.17 -25.90 20.50
CA VAL A 94 25.24 -25.01 20.02
C VAL A 94 26.63 -25.53 20.39
#